data_AF-A0A1B3XPE2-F1
#
_entry.id   AF-A0A1B3XPE2-F1
#
_cell.length_a   1.000
_cell.length_b   1.000
_cell.length_c   1.000
_cell.angle_alpha   90.00
_cell.angle_beta   90.00
_cell.angle_gamma   90.00
#
_symmetry.space_group_name_H-M   'P 1'
#
loop_
_entity.id
_entity.type
_entity.pdbx_description
1 polymer ?
#
loop_
_entity_poly.entity_id
_entity_poly.type
_entity_poly.pdbx_seq_one_letter_code
_entity_poly.pdbx_strand_id
1 'polypeptide(L)' 'MLHSMKYGSITLVVQDGKIIQMERNEKLRIK' A
#
# COMPACT_ATOMS: atom_id res chain seq x y z
N MET A 1 -21.18 -7.58 -10.12
CA MET A 1 -19.86 -8.16 -10.42
C MET A 1 -18.65 -7.22 -10.16
N LEU A 2 -18.83 -5.91 -9.84
CA LEU A 2 -17.72 -4.94 -9.71
C LEU A 2 -17.23 -4.64 -8.27
N HIS A 3 -17.65 -5.40 -7.25
CA HIS A 3 -17.48 -4.98 -5.84
C HIS A 3 -16.12 -5.34 -5.20
N SER A 4 -15.17 -5.91 -5.94
CA SER A 4 -13.94 -6.52 -5.37
C SER A 4 -12.62 -5.89 -5.82
N MET A 5 -12.63 -4.81 -6.60
CA MET A 5 -11.36 -4.15 -6.97
C MET A 5 -10.79 -3.40 -5.76
N LYS A 6 -9.70 -3.94 -5.20
CA LYS A 6 -8.90 -3.30 -4.14
C LYS A 6 -7.85 -2.42 -4.80
N TYR A 7 -7.82 -1.14 -4.41
CA TYR A 7 -6.85 -0.16 -4.87
C TYR A 7 -6.02 0.33 -3.68
N GLY A 8 -4.73 0.53 -3.92
CA GLY A 8 -3.81 1.07 -2.93
C GLY A 8 -2.42 1.27 -3.51
N SER A 9 -1.57 1.97 -2.77
CA SER A 9 -0.16 2.17 -3.10
C SER A 9 0.71 1.70 -1.93
N ILE A 10 1.90 1.22 -2.26
CA ILE A 10 2.95 0.92 -1.29
C ILE A 10 4.17 1.76 -1.66
N THR A 11 4.69 2.49 -0.68
CA THR A 11 5.95 3.21 -0.79
C THR A 11 7.01 2.43 -0.01
N LEU A 12 8.09 2.06 -0.69
CA LEU A 12 9.26 1.42 -0.08
C LEU A 12 10.44 2.37 -0.19
N VAL A 13 11.12 2.61 0.94
CA VAL A 13 12.40 3.31 0.94
C VAL A 13 13.49 2.28 1.20
N VAL A 14 14.39 2.15 0.23
CA VAL A 14 15.54 1.24 0.29
C VAL A 14 16.81 2.06 0.34
N GLN A 15 17.67 1.77 1.31
CA GLN A 15 19.00 2.35 1.45
C GLN A 15 19.99 1.23 1.76
N ASP A 16 21.15 1.24 1.10
CA ASP A 16 22.22 0.24 1.26
C ASP A 16 21.73 -1.22 1.12
N GLY A 17 20.77 -1.45 0.20
CA GLY A 17 20.18 -2.77 -0.03
C GLY A 17 19.22 -3.25 1.08
N LYS A 18 18.90 -2.41 2.07
CA LYS A 18 17.97 -2.72 3.16
C LYS A 18 16.73 -1.82 3.07
N ILE A 19 15.57 -2.39 3.38
CA ILE A 19 14.32 -1.62 3.50
C ILE A 19 14.36 -0.90 4.85
N ILE A 20 14.27 0.43 4.81
CA ILE A 20 14.28 1.26 6.02
C ILE A 20 12.90 1.86 6.33
N GLN A 21 12.01 1.93 5.33
CA GLN A 21 10.64 2.40 5.52
C GLN A 21 9.69 1.69 4.56
N MET A 22 8.50 1.40 5.07
CA MET A 22 7.39 0.87 4.31
C MET A 22 6.11 1.61 4.73
N GLU A 23 5.41 2.17 3.76
CA GLU A 23 4.11 2.80 3.97
C GLU A 23 3.10 2.19 3.02
N ARG A 24 1.92 1.82 3.54
CA ARG A 24 0.84 1.22 2.75
C ARG A 24 -0.38 2.13 2.84
N ASN A 25 -0.82 2.62 1.70
CA ASN A 25 -2.03 3.40 1.59
C ASN A 25 -3.12 2.55 0.93
N GLU A 26 -4.09 2.11 1.72
CA GLU A 26 -5.23 1.33 1.25
C GLU A 26 -6.51 2.14 1.34
N LYS A 27 -7.38 1.99 0.34
CA LYS A 27 -8.70 2.59 0.39
C LYS A 27 -9.62 1.79 1.33
N LEU A 28 -9.63 2.16 2.61
CA LEU A 28 -10.58 1.65 3.61
C LEU A 28 -11.95 2.30 3.41
N ARG A 29 -12.98 1.47 3.21
CA ARG A 29 -14.37 1.93 3.06
C ARG A 29 -15.14 1.56 4.33
N ILE A 30 -15.29 2.52 5.22
CA ILE A 30 -16.15 2.40 6.40
C ILE A 30 -17.60 2.48 5.91
N LYS A 31 -18.44 1.53 6.33
CA LYS A 31 -19.89 1.53 6.06
C LYS A 31 -20.63 2.07 7.27
#